data_AF-A0AAV0S1V3-F1
#
_entry.id   AF-A0AAV0S1V3-F1
#
_cell.length_a   1.000
_cell.length_b   1.000
_cell.length_c   1.000
_cell.angle_alpha   90.00
_cell.angle_beta   90.00
_cell.angle_gamma   90.00
#
_symmetry.space_group_name_H-M   'P 1'
#
loop_
_entity.id
_entity.type
_entity.pdbx_description
1 polymer ?
#
loop_
_entity_poly.entity_id
_entity_poly.type
_entity_poly.pdbx_seq_one_letter_code
_entity_poly.pdbx_strand_id
1 'polypeptide(L)'
;MASPMNEGKEVKSEIAASILPLLKLVTLTLFGSVLAHPKTQFIPRQTFKLLSRLVFVLFLPSLIFTHLGQSITLQKAIHWWFIPVNVLISTAAGCILGCLVALVCRPPPELFRFTVIATGFGNTGNIAFAVVGAVCRRRGSDNPFGPDCYSNGVSYVSISQWVSVILVYTLVYHMMEPALEFREQDDVEVVEDSGGADLSRPLLAEAEWPGIEDQLGTEHSKSPFIARLFLNHSTISESEIPMEDPGDQLESISCLAEPRVLVRKIRVVAKETPIHHILQPPTIASLLAVVIGLIPPLRSCVYGGDAPLGFVTDSLTMMAGAAVPSVMLVLGGMLAEGPSDSESSLGARTTVGIVAARLLVLPAVGIGVVWAAEEMGLLVGGDQLYRFVLLLQYTTPSAILLGAVASLRGYAVREASALLFWQHICAVFSLSFYTIVFFNLLLSYI
;
A
#
# COMPACT_ATOMS: atom_id res chain seq x y z
N MET A 1 16.10 27.45 35.02
CA MET A 1 15.07 28.44 34.63
C MET A 1 15.46 28.94 33.24
N ALA A 2 15.02 28.23 32.19
CA ALA A 2 15.20 28.70 30.82
C ALA A 2 14.23 29.88 30.59
N SER A 3 14.71 30.96 29.98
CA SER A 3 13.91 32.17 29.78
C SER A 3 12.78 31.93 28.75
N PRO A 4 11.58 32.50 28.95
CA PRO A 4 10.42 32.30 28.05
C PRO A 4 10.62 32.81 26.61
N MET A 5 11.70 33.56 26.33
CA MET A 5 12.09 33.96 24.97
C MET A 5 12.80 32.84 24.18
N ASN A 6 13.36 31.82 24.83
CA ASN A 6 14.01 30.70 24.15
C ASN A 6 12.99 29.63 23.73
N GLU A 7 12.04 29.31 24.61
CA GLU A 7 10.90 28.42 24.31
C GLU A 7 10.10 28.92 23.08
N GLY A 8 9.85 30.23 22.99
CA GLY A 8 9.12 30.80 21.85
C GLY A 8 9.88 30.76 20.51
N LYS A 9 11.21 30.57 20.51
CA LYS A 9 12.02 30.37 19.31
C LYS A 9 12.15 28.89 18.95
N GLU A 10 12.28 28.00 19.94
CA GLU A 10 12.30 26.55 19.75
C GLU A 10 10.96 26.04 19.20
N VAL A 11 9.83 26.44 19.80
CA VAL A 11 8.49 26.06 19.32
C VAL A 11 8.23 26.54 17.89
N LYS A 12 8.69 27.74 17.52
CA LYS A 12 8.58 28.24 16.13
C LYS A 12 9.47 27.44 15.16
N SER A 13 10.64 26.98 15.62
CA SER A 13 11.55 26.14 14.84
C SER A 13 10.97 24.74 14.60
N GLU A 14 10.36 24.13 15.62
CA GLU A 14 9.73 22.80 15.56
C GLU A 14 8.48 22.78 14.68
N ILE A 15 7.62 23.79 14.83
CA ILE A 15 6.43 23.95 13.97
C ILE A 15 6.88 24.18 12.52
N ALA A 16 7.89 25.00 12.28
CA ALA A 16 8.45 25.18 10.95
C ALA A 16 9.10 23.91 10.40
N ALA A 17 9.73 23.09 11.24
CA ALA A 17 10.33 21.81 10.87
C ALA A 17 9.28 20.77 10.46
N SER A 18 8.09 20.82 11.07
CA SER A 18 6.96 19.93 10.76
C SER A 18 6.20 20.36 9.50
N ILE A 19 6.00 21.67 9.30
CA ILE A 19 5.19 22.21 8.19
C ILE A 19 5.95 22.23 6.87
N LEU A 20 7.26 22.48 6.87
CA LEU A 20 8.04 22.67 5.64
C LEU A 20 8.07 21.40 4.73
N PRO A 21 8.26 20.17 5.26
CA PRO A 21 8.11 18.94 4.47
C PRO A 21 6.72 18.80 3.85
N LEU A 22 5.67 19.14 4.62
CA LEU A 22 4.28 19.04 4.16
C LEU A 22 4.00 20.00 3.02
N LEU A 23 4.47 21.25 3.13
CA LEU A 23 4.32 22.23 2.06
C LEU A 23 5.02 21.77 0.78
N LYS A 24 6.20 21.15 0.89
CA LYS A 24 6.89 20.55 -0.27
C LYS A 24 6.07 19.45 -0.93
N LEU A 25 5.46 18.55 -0.16
CA LEU A 25 4.60 17.51 -0.72
C LEU A 25 3.38 18.11 -1.42
N VAL A 26 2.67 19.03 -0.76
CA VAL A 26 1.48 19.71 -1.31
C VAL A 26 1.83 20.45 -2.60
N THR A 27 2.96 21.17 -2.65
CA THR A 27 3.37 21.89 -3.86
C THR A 27 3.69 20.95 -5.02
N LEU A 28 4.39 19.83 -4.78
CA LEU A 28 4.68 18.84 -5.82
C LEU A 28 3.40 18.18 -6.36
N THR A 29 2.47 17.84 -5.46
CA THR A 29 1.16 17.30 -5.83
C THR A 29 0.32 18.33 -6.59
N LEU A 30 0.37 19.61 -6.21
CA LEU A 30 -0.30 20.70 -6.92
C LEU A 30 0.27 20.86 -8.33
N PHE A 31 1.59 20.83 -8.51
CA PHE A 31 2.20 20.84 -9.84
C PHE A 31 1.69 19.67 -10.68
N GLY A 32 1.71 18.43 -10.15
CA GLY A 32 1.16 17.27 -10.85
C GLY A 32 -0.30 17.49 -11.26
N SER A 33 -1.10 18.06 -10.38
CA SER A 33 -2.52 18.33 -10.63
C SER A 33 -2.73 19.38 -11.72
N VAL A 34 -1.94 20.46 -11.71
CA VAL A 34 -2.00 21.53 -12.73
C VAL A 34 -1.54 21.03 -14.11
N LEU A 35 -0.50 20.19 -14.14
CA LEU A 35 0.02 19.61 -15.38
C LEU A 35 -0.98 18.62 -16.02
N ALA A 36 -1.73 17.88 -15.21
CA ALA A 36 -2.74 16.92 -15.65
C ALA A 36 -4.14 17.53 -15.87
N HIS A 37 -4.33 18.81 -15.53
CA HIS A 37 -5.66 19.40 -15.50
C HIS A 37 -6.29 19.43 -16.91
N PRO A 38 -7.54 18.95 -17.08
CA PRO A 38 -8.15 18.74 -18.39
C PRO A 38 -8.34 20.03 -19.20
N LYS A 39 -8.37 21.20 -18.55
CA LYS A 39 -8.47 22.50 -19.23
C LYS A 39 -7.12 23.08 -19.70
N THR A 40 -6.00 22.70 -19.08
CA THR A 40 -4.67 23.27 -19.40
C THR A 40 -3.90 22.41 -20.39
N GLN A 41 -4.19 21.10 -20.48
CA GLN A 41 -3.63 20.14 -21.46
C GLN A 41 -2.09 20.21 -21.62
N PHE A 42 -1.33 20.61 -20.58
CA PHE A 42 0.13 20.68 -20.67
C PHE A 42 0.75 19.31 -20.87
N ILE A 43 0.25 18.29 -20.15
CA ILE A 43 0.70 16.90 -20.28
C ILE A 43 -0.52 15.98 -20.39
N PRO A 44 -0.60 15.10 -21.39
CA PRO A 44 -1.72 14.19 -21.55
C PRO A 44 -1.70 13.08 -20.48
N ARG A 45 -2.87 12.53 -20.16
CA ARG A 45 -3.04 11.42 -19.18
C ARG A 45 -2.12 10.23 -19.45
N GLN A 46 -1.92 9.90 -20.73
CA GLN A 46 -1.02 8.82 -21.16
C GLN A 46 0.42 9.00 -20.66
N THR A 47 0.91 10.23 -20.57
CA THR A 47 2.25 10.51 -20.05
C THR A 47 2.34 10.27 -18.55
N PHE A 48 1.30 10.61 -17.77
CA PHE A 48 1.25 10.28 -16.35
C PHE A 48 1.20 8.76 -16.10
N LYS A 49 0.49 8.03 -16.96
CA LYS A 49 0.49 6.56 -16.97
C LYS A 49 1.89 5.99 -17.23
N LEU A 50 2.59 6.49 -18.25
CA LEU A 50 3.96 6.09 -18.56
C LEU A 50 4.95 6.47 -17.44
N LEU A 51 4.81 7.67 -16.88
CA LEU A 51 5.62 8.15 -15.76
C LEU A 51 5.43 7.24 -14.54
N SER A 52 4.20 6.84 -14.25
CA SER A 52 3.94 5.91 -13.17
C SER A 52 4.58 4.54 -13.42
N ARG A 53 4.44 3.98 -14.64
CA ARG A 53 5.14 2.72 -14.99
C ARG A 53 6.65 2.83 -14.79
N LEU A 54 7.25 3.95 -15.18
CA LEU A 54 8.69 4.22 -14.99
C LEU A 54 9.07 4.29 -13.51
N VAL A 55 8.21 4.91 -12.68
CA VAL A 55 8.40 4.97 -11.22
C VAL A 55 8.48 3.57 -10.61
N PHE A 56 7.57 2.66 -10.98
CA PHE A 56 7.54 1.30 -10.41
C PHE A 56 8.60 0.36 -10.96
N VAL A 57 8.92 0.46 -12.26
CA VAL A 57 9.87 -0.45 -12.91
C VAL A 57 11.32 -0.05 -12.65
N LEU A 58 11.59 1.25 -12.50
CA LEU A 58 12.96 1.76 -12.46
C LEU A 58 13.26 2.58 -11.21
N PHE A 59 12.52 3.67 -10.97
CA PHE A 59 12.94 4.63 -9.93
C PHE A 59 12.80 4.10 -8.50
N LEU A 60 11.69 3.45 -8.17
CA LEU A 60 11.48 2.85 -6.84
C LEU A 60 12.40 1.64 -6.61
N PRO A 61 12.55 0.68 -7.54
CA PRO A 61 13.53 -0.40 -7.40
C PRO A 61 14.95 0.12 -7.20
N SER A 62 15.36 1.16 -7.93
CA SER A 62 16.68 1.79 -7.78
C SER A 62 16.84 2.46 -6.41
N LEU A 63 15.82 3.18 -5.93
CA LEU A 63 15.78 3.81 -4.61
C LEU A 63 15.91 2.77 -3.50
N ILE A 64 15.13 1.70 -3.57
CA ILE A 64 15.17 0.64 -2.57
C ILE A 64 16.53 -0.05 -2.62
N PHE A 65 17.00 -0.45 -3.81
CA PHE A 65 18.23 -1.21 -3.95
C PHE A 65 19.46 -0.49 -3.38
N THR A 66 19.57 0.81 -3.65
CA THR A 66 20.73 1.61 -3.24
C THR A 66 20.69 1.89 -1.75
N HIS A 67 19.58 2.41 -1.22
CA HIS A 67 19.52 2.83 0.18
C HIS A 67 19.29 1.69 1.17
N LEU A 68 18.47 0.70 0.83
CA LEU A 68 18.26 -0.47 1.70
C LEU A 68 19.55 -1.29 1.79
N GLY A 69 20.17 -1.59 0.66
CA GLY A 69 21.36 -2.42 0.60
C GLY A 69 22.58 -1.80 1.30
N GLN A 70 22.75 -0.48 1.17
CA GLN A 70 23.77 0.26 1.92
C GLN A 70 23.49 0.30 3.42
N SER A 71 22.24 0.34 3.85
CA SER A 71 21.90 0.55 5.27
C SER A 71 21.76 -0.74 6.07
N ILE A 72 21.37 -1.84 5.44
CA ILE A 72 21.03 -3.09 6.12
C ILE A 72 22.27 -3.83 6.62
N THR A 73 22.29 -4.23 7.88
CA THR A 73 23.32 -5.13 8.44
C THR A 73 22.63 -6.22 9.26
N LEU A 74 23.30 -7.34 9.52
CA LEU A 74 22.69 -8.44 10.31
C LEU A 74 22.23 -7.96 11.70
N GLN A 75 23.05 -7.13 12.35
CA GLN A 75 22.72 -6.56 13.65
C GLN A 75 21.50 -5.62 13.56
N LYS A 76 21.48 -4.71 12.57
CA LYS A 76 20.34 -3.81 12.35
C LYS A 76 19.06 -4.58 12.00
N ALA A 77 19.15 -5.63 11.18
CA ALA A 77 18.01 -6.46 10.81
C ALA A 77 17.36 -7.13 12.03
N ILE A 78 18.16 -7.60 12.98
CA ILE A 78 17.66 -8.16 14.25
C ILE A 78 16.99 -7.07 15.09
N HIS A 79 17.54 -5.87 15.17
CA HIS A 79 16.93 -4.77 15.92
C HIS A 79 15.64 -4.24 15.29
N TRP A 80 15.49 -4.33 13.96
CA TRP A 80 14.33 -3.81 13.22
C TRP A 80 13.18 -4.82 13.07
N TRP A 81 13.22 -5.95 13.77
CA TRP A 81 12.21 -7.03 13.69
C TRP A 81 10.77 -6.57 13.98
N PHE A 82 10.60 -5.53 14.80
CA PHE A 82 9.27 -5.01 15.14
C PHE A 82 8.63 -4.24 13.98
N ILE A 83 9.38 -3.83 12.95
CA ILE A 83 8.81 -3.19 11.74
C ILE A 83 7.82 -4.12 11.03
N PRO A 84 8.20 -5.36 10.62
CA PRO A 84 7.27 -6.35 10.10
C PRO A 84 6.07 -6.63 11.00
N VAL A 85 6.30 -6.72 12.31
CA VAL A 85 5.25 -7.02 13.28
C VAL A 85 4.25 -5.88 13.37
N ASN A 86 4.71 -4.64 13.36
CA ASN A 86 3.84 -3.46 13.36
C ASN A 86 2.99 -3.37 12.08
N VAL A 87 3.51 -3.79 10.92
CA VAL A 87 2.70 -3.89 9.68
C VAL A 87 1.55 -4.89 9.85
N LEU A 88 1.83 -6.05 10.47
CA LEU A 88 0.81 -7.06 10.75
C LEU A 88 -0.24 -6.54 11.74
N ILE A 89 0.18 -5.87 12.81
CA ILE A 89 -0.72 -5.27 13.80
C ILE A 89 -1.57 -4.18 13.16
N SER A 90 -0.96 -3.28 12.38
CA SER A 90 -1.67 -2.21 11.66
C SER A 90 -2.73 -2.77 10.70
N THR A 91 -2.37 -3.80 9.93
CA THR A 91 -3.29 -4.46 9.01
C THR A 91 -4.43 -5.17 9.76
N ALA A 92 -4.12 -5.86 10.86
CA ALA A 92 -5.13 -6.50 11.70
C ALA A 92 -6.09 -5.49 12.32
N ALA A 93 -5.57 -4.40 12.90
CA ALA A 93 -6.37 -3.30 13.46
C ALA A 93 -7.24 -2.64 12.39
N GLY A 94 -6.68 -2.38 11.20
CA GLY A 94 -7.42 -1.84 10.08
C GLY A 94 -8.51 -2.78 9.56
N CYS A 95 -8.27 -4.10 9.50
CA CYS A 95 -9.29 -5.08 9.13
C CYS A 95 -10.41 -5.16 10.17
N ILE A 96 -10.09 -5.15 11.47
CA ILE A 96 -11.09 -5.10 12.55
C ILE A 96 -11.96 -3.85 12.40
N LEU A 97 -11.31 -2.70 12.18
CA LEU A 97 -12.01 -1.44 11.97
C LEU A 97 -12.85 -1.45 10.68
N GLY A 98 -12.36 -2.08 9.62
CA GLY A 98 -13.11 -2.31 8.38
C GLY A 98 -14.35 -3.16 8.57
N CYS A 99 -14.26 -4.22 9.39
CA CYS A 99 -15.42 -5.01 9.78
C CYS A 99 -16.42 -4.17 10.58
N LEU A 100 -15.96 -3.33 11.51
CA LEU A 100 -16.83 -2.41 12.25
C LEU A 100 -17.52 -1.41 11.32
N VAL A 101 -16.79 -0.81 10.37
CA VAL A 101 -17.36 0.07 9.34
C VAL A 101 -18.42 -0.66 8.52
N ALA A 102 -18.14 -1.89 8.09
CA ALA A 102 -19.08 -2.67 7.31
C ALA A 102 -20.34 -3.03 8.12
N LEU A 103 -20.21 -3.35 9.41
CA LEU A 103 -21.36 -3.60 10.29
C LEU A 103 -22.21 -2.35 10.54
N VAL A 104 -21.57 -1.20 10.73
CA VAL A 104 -22.26 0.07 11.02
C VAL A 104 -22.87 0.67 9.76
N CYS A 105 -22.13 0.73 8.66
CA CYS A 105 -22.56 1.36 7.42
C CYS A 105 -23.42 0.47 6.54
N ARG A 106 -23.34 -0.86 6.72
CA ARG A 106 -24.06 -1.88 5.95
C ARG A 106 -23.90 -1.66 4.43
N PRO A 107 -22.68 -1.79 3.89
CA PRO A 107 -22.48 -1.75 2.44
C PRO A 107 -23.25 -2.90 1.77
N PRO A 108 -23.46 -2.85 0.44
CA PRO A 108 -23.95 -3.99 -0.32
C PRO A 108 -23.18 -5.27 0.05
N PRO A 109 -23.85 -6.43 0.21
CA PRO A 109 -23.25 -7.64 0.74
C PRO A 109 -22.03 -8.09 -0.07
N GLU A 110 -22.08 -7.87 -1.38
CA GLU A 110 -21.01 -8.14 -2.33
C GLU A 110 -19.75 -7.31 -2.03
N LEU A 111 -19.88 -6.07 -1.54
CA LEU A 111 -18.78 -5.15 -1.26
C LEU A 111 -18.30 -5.19 0.19
N PHE A 112 -18.83 -6.11 1.00
CA PHE A 112 -18.39 -6.28 2.39
C PHE A 112 -16.89 -6.59 2.44
N ARG A 113 -16.43 -7.55 1.63
CA ARG A 113 -15.01 -7.95 1.58
C ARG A 113 -14.13 -6.79 1.14
N PHE A 114 -14.56 -6.08 0.09
CA PHE A 114 -13.90 -4.87 -0.41
C PHE A 114 -13.76 -3.78 0.68
N THR A 115 -14.81 -3.52 1.44
CA THR A 115 -14.81 -2.53 2.54
C THR A 115 -13.77 -2.88 3.61
N VAL A 116 -13.67 -4.16 3.98
CA VAL A 116 -12.70 -4.64 4.97
C VAL A 116 -11.26 -4.49 4.46
N ILE A 117 -10.97 -4.95 3.24
CA ILE A 117 -9.60 -4.85 2.68
C ILE A 117 -9.18 -3.40 2.45
N ALA A 118 -10.09 -2.54 1.97
CA ALA A 118 -9.76 -1.13 1.73
C ALA A 118 -9.48 -0.41 3.05
N THR A 119 -10.21 -0.74 4.11
CA THR A 119 -9.90 -0.19 5.45
C THR A 119 -8.62 -0.78 6.05
N GLY A 120 -8.34 -2.06 5.81
CA GLY A 120 -7.18 -2.77 6.37
C GLY A 120 -5.84 -2.43 5.74
N PHE A 121 -5.77 -2.42 4.41
CA PHE A 121 -4.51 -2.40 3.67
C PHE A 121 -4.11 -1.00 3.20
N GLY A 122 -2.95 -0.54 3.67
CA GLY A 122 -2.43 0.80 3.39
C GLY A 122 -1.40 0.89 2.29
N ASN A 123 -1.28 2.08 1.72
CA ASN A 123 -0.16 2.45 0.87
C ASN A 123 1.10 2.72 1.69
N THR A 124 1.65 1.68 2.32
CA THR A 124 2.84 1.75 3.17
C THR A 124 4.15 1.93 2.39
N GLY A 125 4.10 2.01 1.06
CA GLY A 125 5.25 2.18 0.18
C GLY A 125 5.37 3.62 -0.32
N ASN A 126 4.63 3.95 -1.37
CA ASN A 126 4.81 5.18 -2.15
C ASN A 126 4.66 6.44 -1.31
N ILE A 127 3.60 6.50 -0.50
CA ILE A 127 3.32 7.66 0.36
C ILE A 127 4.32 7.74 1.50
N ALA A 128 4.68 6.59 2.10
CA ALA A 128 5.66 6.57 3.17
C ALA A 128 7.05 7.02 2.68
N PHE A 129 7.50 6.59 1.50
CA PHE A 129 8.74 7.07 0.88
C PHE A 129 8.70 8.57 0.59
N ALA A 130 7.57 9.06 0.09
CA ALA A 130 7.43 10.49 -0.18
C ALA A 130 7.52 11.32 1.10
N VAL A 131 6.82 10.92 2.16
CA VAL A 131 6.84 11.60 3.46
C VAL A 131 8.23 11.57 4.07
N VAL A 132 8.87 10.40 4.15
CA VAL A 132 10.26 10.27 4.64
C VAL A 132 11.21 11.12 3.80
N GLY A 133 11.07 11.09 2.47
CA GLY A 133 11.88 11.88 1.57
C GLY A 133 11.71 13.39 1.75
N ALA A 134 10.50 13.86 2.06
CA ALA A 134 10.25 15.27 2.34
C ALA A 134 10.81 15.69 3.72
N VAL A 135 10.62 14.84 4.73
CA VAL A 135 11.06 15.05 6.12
C VAL A 135 12.59 15.09 6.19
N CYS A 136 13.26 14.10 5.59
CA CYS A 136 14.71 13.95 5.67
C CYS A 136 15.50 14.85 4.71
N ARG A 137 14.85 15.59 3.79
CA ARG A 137 15.54 16.47 2.81
C ARG A 137 15.94 17.83 3.39
N ARG A 138 15.73 18.06 4.69
CA ARG A 138 16.31 19.23 5.38
C ARG A 138 17.83 19.03 5.51
N ARG A 139 18.62 19.97 4.98
CA ARG A 139 20.07 19.84 4.82
C ARG A 139 20.81 20.31 6.09
N GLY A 140 21.65 19.46 6.67
CA GLY A 140 22.59 19.82 7.76
C GLY A 140 22.31 19.14 9.12
N SER A 141 23.05 19.54 10.16
CA SER A 141 22.90 19.13 11.58
C SER A 141 21.58 19.57 12.24
N ASP A 142 20.66 20.09 11.44
CA ASP A 142 19.41 20.77 11.83
C ASP A 142 18.18 19.90 11.48
N ASN A 143 18.41 18.61 11.16
CA ASN A 143 17.36 17.62 10.97
C ASN A 143 17.02 16.99 12.34
N PRO A 144 15.76 17.06 12.80
CA PRO A 144 15.35 16.50 14.10
C PRO A 144 15.61 15.00 14.24
N PHE A 145 15.78 14.28 13.13
CA PHE A 145 16.02 12.83 13.09
C PHE A 145 17.49 12.45 12.84
N GLY A 146 18.42 13.42 12.80
CA GLY A 146 19.85 13.18 12.63
C GLY A 146 20.33 13.10 11.18
N PRO A 147 21.64 12.86 10.97
CA PRO A 147 22.30 12.98 9.67
C PRO A 147 21.93 11.86 8.67
N ASP A 148 21.73 10.63 9.15
CA ASP A 148 21.42 9.46 8.32
C ASP A 148 19.91 9.25 8.08
N CYS A 149 19.10 10.30 8.31
CA CYS A 149 17.64 10.23 8.27
C CYS A 149 17.13 9.60 6.96
N TYR A 150 17.62 10.07 5.81
CA TYR A 150 17.09 9.63 4.52
C TYR A 150 17.37 8.14 4.28
N SER A 151 18.60 7.69 4.54
CA SER A 151 19.01 6.30 4.28
C SER A 151 18.31 5.31 5.24
N ASN A 152 18.30 5.62 6.54
CA ASN A 152 17.62 4.79 7.53
C ASN A 152 16.10 4.79 7.31
N GLY A 153 15.49 5.95 7.02
CA GLY A 153 14.06 6.05 6.75
C GLY A 153 13.62 5.26 5.52
N VAL A 154 14.36 5.36 4.41
CA VAL A 154 14.09 4.55 3.21
C VAL A 154 14.22 3.05 3.53
N SER A 155 15.16 2.66 4.39
CA SER A 155 15.31 1.25 4.81
C SER A 155 14.10 0.75 5.61
N TYR A 156 13.64 1.54 6.57
CA TYR A 156 12.48 1.20 7.41
C TYR A 156 11.21 1.07 6.57
N VAL A 157 10.99 2.01 5.64
CA VAL A 157 9.84 1.96 4.72
C VAL A 157 9.94 0.77 3.77
N SER A 158 11.14 0.45 3.26
CA SER A 158 11.34 -0.69 2.36
C SER A 158 11.00 -2.02 3.01
N ILE A 159 11.45 -2.24 4.26
CA ILE A 159 11.11 -3.44 5.04
C ILE A 159 9.59 -3.52 5.27
N SER A 160 8.96 -2.40 5.61
CA SER A 160 7.51 -2.31 5.81
C SER A 160 6.76 -2.66 4.52
N GLN A 161 7.18 -2.08 3.39
CA GLN A 161 6.58 -2.32 2.09
C GLN A 161 6.68 -3.79 1.68
N TRP A 162 7.82 -4.45 1.88
CA TRP A 162 8.00 -5.84 1.52
C TRP A 162 6.97 -6.75 2.20
N VAL A 163 6.73 -6.53 3.50
CA VAL A 163 5.72 -7.26 4.28
C VAL A 163 4.32 -6.94 3.78
N SER A 164 3.99 -5.67 3.56
CA SER A 164 2.69 -5.26 3.04
C SER A 164 2.39 -5.87 1.67
N VAL A 165 3.37 -5.94 0.77
CA VAL A 165 3.21 -6.55 -0.56
C VAL A 165 2.89 -8.03 -0.43
N ILE A 166 3.61 -8.77 0.41
CA ILE A 166 3.31 -10.19 0.69
C ILE A 166 1.87 -10.35 1.20
N LEU A 167 1.43 -9.49 2.14
CA LEU A 167 0.07 -9.55 2.67
C LEU A 167 -0.99 -9.25 1.60
N VAL A 168 -0.76 -8.30 0.70
CA VAL A 168 -1.71 -8.01 -0.39
C VAL A 168 -1.87 -9.21 -1.31
N TYR A 169 -0.77 -9.85 -1.74
CA TYR A 169 -0.89 -11.02 -2.62
C TYR A 169 -1.41 -12.29 -1.94
N THR A 170 -1.17 -12.45 -0.64
CA THR A 170 -1.63 -13.63 0.08
C THR A 170 -3.07 -13.50 0.57
N LEU A 171 -3.48 -12.31 1.00
CA LEU A 171 -4.79 -12.05 1.59
C LEU A 171 -5.74 -11.31 0.64
N VAL A 172 -5.35 -10.15 0.12
CA VAL A 172 -6.24 -9.32 -0.72
C VAL A 172 -6.58 -10.03 -2.02
N TYR A 173 -5.60 -10.65 -2.68
CA TYR A 173 -5.82 -11.39 -3.93
C TYR A 173 -6.84 -12.54 -3.79
N HIS A 174 -6.91 -13.17 -2.62
CA HIS A 174 -7.90 -14.19 -2.30
C HIS A 174 -9.24 -13.60 -1.84
N MET A 175 -9.23 -12.52 -1.05
CA MET A 175 -10.47 -11.89 -0.58
C MET A 175 -11.23 -11.15 -1.69
N MET A 176 -10.54 -10.76 -2.77
CA MET A 176 -11.11 -10.18 -3.98
C MET A 176 -11.50 -11.23 -5.04
N GLU A 177 -11.55 -12.51 -4.68
CA GLU A 177 -12.13 -13.54 -5.55
C GLU A 177 -13.64 -13.29 -5.68
N PRO A 178 -14.15 -13.04 -6.90
CA PRO A 178 -15.56 -12.74 -7.11
C PRO A 178 -16.43 -13.93 -6.72
N ALA A 179 -17.60 -13.65 -6.13
CA ALA A 179 -18.59 -14.68 -5.83
C ALA A 179 -19.19 -15.21 -7.15
N LEU A 180 -19.46 -16.52 -7.23
CA LEU A 180 -19.96 -17.21 -8.43
C LEU A 180 -21.22 -16.55 -9.03
N GLU A 181 -22.11 -16.03 -8.18
CA GLU A 181 -23.37 -15.37 -8.57
C GLU A 181 -23.16 -14.08 -9.39
N PHE A 182 -22.03 -13.39 -9.21
CA PHE A 182 -21.73 -12.14 -9.93
C PHE A 182 -21.34 -12.38 -11.40
N ARG A 183 -20.93 -13.61 -11.75
CA ARG A 183 -20.55 -13.96 -13.12
C ARG A 183 -21.77 -14.09 -14.02
N GLU A 184 -22.88 -14.64 -13.52
CA GLU A 184 -24.08 -14.89 -14.33
C GLU A 184 -24.81 -13.59 -14.74
N GLN A 185 -24.57 -12.47 -14.04
CA GLN A 185 -25.26 -11.20 -14.32
C GLN A 185 -24.47 -10.24 -15.22
N ASP A 186 -23.13 -10.32 -15.23
CA ASP A 186 -22.27 -9.54 -16.13
C ASP A 186 -21.99 -10.26 -17.47
N ASP A 187 -22.33 -11.55 -17.61
CA ASP A 187 -22.12 -12.33 -18.84
C ASP A 187 -23.05 -11.89 -20.02
N VAL A 188 -23.93 -10.89 -19.84
CA VAL A 188 -24.75 -10.32 -20.93
C VAL A 188 -24.12 -9.07 -21.59
N GLU A 189 -23.07 -8.47 -21.03
CA GLU A 189 -22.33 -7.37 -21.69
C GLU A 189 -20.80 -7.55 -21.62
N VAL A 190 -20.31 -8.72 -22.04
CA VAL A 190 -18.90 -8.84 -22.45
C VAL A 190 -18.82 -8.53 -23.95
N VAL A 191 -18.71 -7.25 -24.28
CA VAL A 191 -18.22 -6.84 -25.61
C VAL A 191 -16.75 -7.26 -25.67
N GLU A 192 -16.47 -8.28 -26.47
CA GLU A 192 -15.12 -8.55 -26.97
C GLU A 192 -14.65 -7.30 -27.73
N ASP A 193 -13.75 -6.50 -27.14
CA ASP A 193 -13.03 -5.49 -27.92
C ASP A 193 -11.56 -5.88 -28.05
N SER A 194 -11.13 -5.86 -29.30
CA SER A 194 -9.87 -6.36 -29.80
C SER A 194 -8.79 -5.28 -29.64
N GLY A 195 -7.67 -5.62 -28.99
CA GLY A 195 -6.37 -5.01 -29.24
C GLY A 195 -6.33 -3.48 -29.41
N GLY A 196 -6.74 -2.74 -28.38
CA GLY A 196 -6.54 -1.29 -28.29
C GLY A 196 -6.32 -0.91 -26.82
N ALA A 197 -5.36 -0.03 -26.54
CA ALA A 197 -5.14 0.48 -25.18
C ALA A 197 -6.41 1.19 -24.70
N ASP A 198 -7.19 0.51 -23.86
CA ASP A 198 -8.47 0.96 -23.33
C ASP A 198 -8.32 2.33 -22.63
N LEU A 199 -8.97 3.34 -23.19
CA LEU A 199 -8.81 4.75 -22.85
C LEU A 199 -9.65 5.17 -21.63
N SER A 200 -10.40 4.23 -21.05
CA SER A 200 -11.44 4.48 -20.04
C SER A 200 -11.02 4.13 -18.60
N ARG A 201 -9.85 3.52 -18.41
CA ARG A 201 -9.39 3.08 -17.09
C ARG A 201 -8.79 4.22 -16.26
N PRO A 202 -9.14 4.36 -14.97
CA PRO A 202 -8.57 5.39 -14.09
C PRO A 202 -7.05 5.24 -13.97
N LEU A 203 -6.31 6.37 -13.96
CA LEU A 203 -4.85 6.33 -13.76
C LEU A 203 -4.47 5.57 -12.49
N LEU A 204 -5.29 5.65 -11.43
CA LEU A 204 -5.11 4.92 -10.17
C LEU A 204 -4.99 3.40 -10.34
N ALA A 205 -5.75 2.79 -11.25
CA ALA A 205 -5.74 1.34 -11.43
C ALA A 205 -4.57 0.87 -12.32
N GLU A 206 -4.15 1.71 -13.25
CA GLU A 206 -3.18 1.35 -14.30
C GLU A 206 -1.75 1.85 -14.03
N ALA A 207 -1.61 2.81 -13.12
CA ALA A 207 -0.36 3.43 -12.71
C ALA A 207 0.67 2.44 -12.15
N GLU A 208 0.26 1.39 -11.44
CA GLU A 208 1.20 0.55 -10.67
C GLU A 208 1.57 -0.78 -11.35
N TRP A 209 0.92 -1.15 -12.47
CA TRP A 209 1.11 -2.49 -13.06
C TRP A 209 1.46 -2.49 -14.54
N PRO A 210 2.77 -2.47 -14.86
CA PRO A 210 3.25 -2.80 -16.19
C PRO A 210 3.33 -4.33 -16.38
N GLY A 211 2.65 -4.87 -17.40
CA GLY A 211 3.04 -6.14 -18.03
C GLY A 211 2.19 -7.38 -17.73
N ILE A 212 0.99 -7.26 -17.19
CA ILE A 212 0.07 -8.41 -17.07
C ILE A 212 -0.98 -8.43 -18.20
N GLU A 213 -1.39 -7.29 -18.76
CA GLU A 213 -2.30 -7.27 -19.92
C GLU A 213 -1.80 -8.18 -21.07
N ASP A 214 -0.49 -8.22 -21.34
CA ASP A 214 0.07 -8.97 -22.47
C ASP A 214 0.17 -10.49 -22.22
N GLN A 215 0.00 -10.97 -20.98
CA GLN A 215 0.03 -12.41 -20.66
C GLN A 215 -1.34 -13.00 -20.33
N LEU A 216 -2.35 -12.16 -20.03
CA LEU A 216 -3.68 -12.60 -19.60
C LEU A 216 -4.67 -12.88 -20.73
N GLY A 217 -4.20 -12.97 -21.97
CA GLY A 217 -4.94 -13.56 -23.09
C GLY A 217 -5.18 -15.08 -22.97
N THR A 218 -4.92 -15.68 -21.81
CA THR A 218 -5.24 -17.09 -21.52
C THR A 218 -6.19 -17.17 -20.33
N GLU A 219 -7.34 -17.81 -20.55
CA GLU A 219 -8.55 -17.93 -19.71
C GLU A 219 -8.36 -18.43 -18.26
N HIS A 220 -7.13 -18.69 -17.80
CA HIS A 220 -6.87 -19.43 -16.56
C HIS A 220 -6.87 -18.63 -15.26
N SER A 221 -6.94 -17.28 -15.29
CA SER A 221 -6.97 -16.47 -14.04
C SER A 221 -8.39 -16.13 -13.55
N LYS A 222 -9.40 -16.36 -14.39
CA LYS A 222 -10.80 -15.99 -14.13
C LYS A 222 -11.64 -17.11 -13.49
N SER A 223 -11.11 -18.35 -13.40
CA SER A 223 -11.85 -19.45 -12.77
C SER A 223 -11.72 -19.41 -11.25
N PRO A 224 -12.82 -19.41 -10.48
CA PRO A 224 -12.73 -19.50 -9.03
C PRO A 224 -12.14 -20.84 -8.59
N PHE A 225 -11.34 -20.82 -7.51
CA PHE A 225 -10.71 -21.99 -6.90
C PHE A 225 -11.73 -23.06 -6.52
N ILE A 226 -12.94 -22.63 -6.12
CA ILE A 226 -14.09 -23.50 -5.82
C ILE A 226 -14.51 -24.28 -7.07
N ALA A 227 -14.59 -23.66 -8.25
CA ALA A 227 -14.98 -24.34 -9.49
C ALA A 227 -13.95 -25.39 -9.92
N ARG A 228 -12.64 -25.13 -9.73
CA ARG A 228 -11.58 -26.12 -9.99
C ARG A 228 -11.67 -27.35 -9.08
N LEU A 229 -12.05 -27.15 -7.82
CA LEU A 229 -12.28 -28.24 -6.87
C LEU A 229 -13.49 -29.12 -7.26
N PHE A 230 -14.55 -28.51 -7.79
CA PHE A 230 -15.72 -29.25 -8.27
C PHE A 230 -15.47 -29.95 -9.62
N LEU A 231 -14.72 -29.32 -10.54
CA LEU A 231 -14.33 -29.91 -11.82
C LEU A 231 -13.39 -31.11 -11.67
N ASN A 232 -12.51 -31.11 -10.65
CA ASN A 232 -11.65 -32.26 -10.35
C ASN A 232 -12.37 -33.41 -9.65
N HIS A 233 -13.61 -33.21 -9.18
CA HIS A 233 -14.40 -34.26 -8.54
C HIS A 233 -15.53 -34.84 -9.41
N SER A 234 -15.83 -34.25 -10.56
CA SER A 234 -16.77 -34.81 -11.54
C SER A 234 -16.10 -35.83 -12.46
N THR A 235 -15.65 -36.94 -11.89
CA THR A 235 -15.47 -38.21 -12.60
C THR A 235 -15.99 -39.33 -11.71
N ILE A 236 -17.31 -39.40 -11.54
CA ILE A 236 -18.06 -40.63 -11.26
C ILE A 236 -19.49 -40.40 -11.78
N SER A 237 -19.80 -41.15 -12.83
CA SER A 237 -21.06 -41.58 -13.45
C SER A 237 -22.35 -40.77 -13.30
N GLU A 238 -22.87 -40.38 -14.47
CA GLU A 238 -24.29 -40.19 -14.78
C GLU A 238 -25.16 -41.32 -14.21
N SER A 239 -26.22 -40.98 -13.47
CA SER A 239 -27.53 -41.65 -13.56
C SER A 239 -28.60 -40.83 -12.84
N GLU A 240 -29.62 -40.44 -13.62
CA GLU A 240 -31.04 -40.24 -13.31
C GLU A 240 -31.45 -39.49 -12.02
N ILE A 241 -32.01 -38.29 -12.21
CA ILE A 241 -32.81 -37.56 -11.21
C ILE A 241 -34.30 -37.75 -11.56
N PRO A 242 -35.15 -38.28 -10.66
CA PRO A 242 -36.55 -37.91 -10.61
C PRO A 242 -36.76 -36.77 -9.62
N MET A 243 -37.55 -35.80 -10.08
CA MET A 243 -38.00 -34.62 -9.36
C MET A 243 -38.78 -34.99 -8.09
N GLU A 244 -38.37 -34.46 -6.93
CA GLU A 244 -39.22 -34.38 -5.73
C GLU A 244 -38.98 -33.06 -5.00
N ASP A 245 -40.09 -32.45 -4.60
CA ASP A 245 -40.32 -31.12 -4.03
C ASP A 245 -39.75 -30.98 -2.60
N PRO A 246 -39.08 -29.88 -2.21
CA PRO A 246 -38.77 -29.64 -0.81
C PRO A 246 -39.64 -28.53 -0.21
N GLY A 247 -40.64 -28.96 0.55
CA GLY A 247 -41.21 -28.15 1.63
C GLY A 247 -40.23 -28.03 2.81
N ASP A 248 -40.22 -26.83 3.40
CA ASP A 248 -39.71 -26.42 4.72
C ASP A 248 -38.79 -27.38 5.51
N GLN A 249 -37.56 -26.92 5.76
CA GLN A 249 -37.09 -26.71 7.14
C GLN A 249 -35.81 -25.86 7.25
N LEU A 250 -35.94 -24.83 8.08
CA LEU A 250 -34.92 -23.97 8.65
C LEU A 250 -34.11 -24.76 9.68
N GLU A 251 -32.82 -25.04 9.45
CA GLU A 251 -31.90 -25.46 10.51
C GLU A 251 -30.64 -24.58 10.59
N SER A 252 -30.65 -23.80 11.67
CA SER A 252 -29.57 -23.29 12.52
C SER A 252 -28.14 -23.19 12.00
N ILE A 253 -27.68 -21.94 12.00
CA ILE A 253 -26.29 -21.49 12.16
C ILE A 253 -25.73 -22.02 13.49
N SER A 254 -24.62 -22.76 13.48
CA SER A 254 -23.68 -22.74 14.62
C SER A 254 -22.22 -22.91 14.19
N CYS A 255 -21.45 -21.91 14.61
CA CYS A 255 -20.01 -21.71 14.55
C CYS A 255 -19.16 -22.86 15.12
N LEU A 256 -17.95 -23.01 14.58
CA LEU A 256 -16.65 -22.97 15.28
C LEU A 256 -15.57 -23.52 14.34
N ALA A 257 -14.85 -22.63 13.64
CA ALA A 257 -13.77 -23.04 12.75
C ALA A 257 -12.55 -23.48 13.58
N GLU A 258 -12.28 -24.78 13.61
CA GLU A 258 -11.10 -25.37 14.25
C GLU A 258 -9.78 -24.77 13.71
N PRO A 259 -8.74 -24.60 14.55
CA PRO A 259 -7.44 -24.06 14.13
C PRO A 259 -6.73 -24.91 13.05
N ARG A 260 -7.13 -26.18 12.87
CA ARG A 260 -6.57 -27.09 11.86
C ARG A 260 -7.02 -26.75 10.43
N VAL A 261 -8.20 -26.17 10.26
CA VAL A 261 -8.74 -25.74 8.96
C VAL A 261 -8.02 -24.48 8.48
N LEU A 262 -7.67 -23.57 9.40
CA LEU A 262 -6.90 -22.36 9.08
C LEU A 262 -5.48 -22.70 8.58
N VAL A 263 -4.80 -23.65 9.23
CA VAL A 263 -3.45 -24.08 8.82
C VAL A 263 -3.47 -24.81 7.47
N ARG A 264 -4.51 -25.60 7.18
CA ARG A 264 -4.72 -26.20 5.84
C ARG A 264 -5.02 -25.14 4.79
N LYS A 265 -5.88 -24.16 5.09
CA LYS A 265 -6.18 -23.02 4.20
C LYS A 265 -4.90 -22.21 3.90
N ILE A 266 -4.08 -21.89 4.89
CA ILE A 266 -2.79 -21.20 4.71
C ILE A 266 -1.82 -22.03 3.85
N ARG A 267 -1.74 -23.34 4.07
CA ARG A 267 -0.85 -24.24 3.31
C ARG A 267 -1.28 -24.40 1.84
N VAL A 268 -2.58 -24.37 1.56
CA VAL A 268 -3.14 -24.47 0.21
C VAL A 268 -3.07 -23.13 -0.52
N VAL A 269 -3.35 -22.02 0.17
CA VAL A 269 -3.16 -20.65 -0.33
C VAL A 269 -1.69 -20.42 -0.72
N ALA A 270 -0.73 -20.88 0.09
CA ALA A 270 0.70 -20.77 -0.24
C ALA A 270 1.13 -21.62 -1.47
N LYS A 271 0.34 -22.61 -1.88
CA LYS A 271 0.67 -23.53 -2.99
C LYS A 271 0.11 -23.05 -4.34
N GLU A 272 -0.99 -22.29 -4.31
CA GLU A 272 -1.67 -21.76 -5.50
C GLU A 272 -1.40 -20.26 -5.72
N THR A 273 -0.74 -19.56 -4.80
CA THR A 273 -0.29 -18.18 -5.05
C THR A 273 0.64 -18.17 -6.26
N PRO A 274 0.28 -17.48 -7.35
CA PRO A 274 1.13 -17.46 -8.53
C PRO A 274 2.38 -16.63 -8.18
N ILE A 275 3.52 -17.31 -8.00
CA ILE A 275 4.78 -16.76 -7.49
C ILE A 275 5.25 -15.56 -8.32
N HIS A 276 4.93 -15.55 -9.61
CA HIS A 276 5.21 -14.45 -10.53
C HIS A 276 4.56 -13.12 -10.11
N HIS A 277 3.44 -13.13 -9.38
CA HIS A 277 2.76 -11.89 -8.97
C HIS A 277 3.36 -11.27 -7.72
N ILE A 278 3.98 -12.07 -6.83
CA ILE A 278 4.66 -11.55 -5.62
C ILE A 278 5.98 -10.87 -5.99
N LEU A 279 6.61 -11.30 -7.09
CA LEU A 279 7.91 -10.82 -7.59
C LEU A 279 7.78 -9.54 -8.42
N GLN A 280 7.16 -8.49 -7.87
CA GLN A 280 7.19 -7.17 -8.49
C GLN A 280 8.63 -6.60 -8.50
N PRO A 281 8.98 -5.69 -9.44
CA PRO A 281 10.32 -5.09 -9.49
C PRO A 281 10.79 -4.47 -8.16
N PRO A 282 9.96 -3.73 -7.39
CA PRO A 282 10.36 -3.24 -6.07
C PRO A 282 10.64 -4.37 -5.05
N THR A 283 9.90 -5.47 -5.10
CA THR A 283 10.09 -6.65 -4.25
C THR A 283 11.39 -7.37 -4.59
N ILE A 284 11.68 -7.55 -5.88
CA ILE A 284 12.93 -8.16 -6.36
C ILE A 284 14.12 -7.29 -5.94
N ALA A 285 14.04 -5.98 -6.15
CA ALA A 285 15.08 -5.04 -5.74
C ALA A 285 15.30 -5.07 -4.21
N SER A 286 14.22 -5.14 -3.43
CA SER A 286 14.30 -5.31 -1.97
C SER A 286 15.04 -6.60 -1.60
N LEU A 287 14.64 -7.73 -2.19
CA LEU A 287 15.25 -9.04 -1.91
C LEU A 287 16.74 -9.05 -2.27
N LEU A 288 17.09 -8.56 -3.46
CA LEU A 288 18.48 -8.44 -3.89
C LEU A 288 19.29 -7.54 -2.96
N ALA A 289 18.73 -6.40 -2.54
CA ALA A 289 19.39 -5.47 -1.63
C ALA A 289 19.64 -6.09 -0.25
N VAL A 290 18.68 -6.85 0.27
CA VAL A 290 18.84 -7.58 1.54
C VAL A 290 19.90 -8.67 1.41
N VAL A 291 19.85 -9.50 0.36
CA VAL A 291 20.82 -10.59 0.15
C VAL A 291 22.24 -10.04 -0.02
N ILE A 292 22.43 -9.06 -0.89
CA ILE A 292 23.75 -8.44 -1.13
C ILE A 292 24.21 -7.67 0.11
N GLY A 293 23.32 -6.94 0.77
CA GLY A 293 23.64 -6.12 1.94
C GLY A 293 24.00 -6.94 3.19
N LEU A 294 23.42 -8.14 3.36
CA LEU A 294 23.71 -9.04 4.49
C LEU A 294 24.97 -9.87 4.30
N ILE A 295 25.39 -10.16 3.07
CA ILE A 295 26.58 -10.96 2.76
C ILE A 295 27.80 -10.03 2.67
N PRO A 296 28.72 -10.02 3.66
CA PRO A 296 29.82 -9.05 3.71
C PRO A 296 30.69 -8.93 2.44
N PRO A 297 31.11 -10.03 1.77
CA PRO A 297 31.91 -9.90 0.55
C PRO A 297 31.12 -9.30 -0.62
N LEU A 298 29.83 -9.63 -0.75
CA LEU A 298 28.97 -9.04 -1.79
C LEU A 298 28.71 -7.56 -1.50
N ARG A 299 28.46 -7.22 -0.24
CA ARG A 299 28.29 -5.83 0.22
C ARG A 299 29.51 -4.98 -0.12
N SER A 300 30.72 -5.43 0.19
CA SER A 300 31.95 -4.68 -0.13
C SER A 300 32.17 -4.54 -1.65
N CYS A 301 31.71 -5.52 -2.44
CA CYS A 301 31.82 -5.51 -3.90
C CYS A 301 30.85 -4.53 -4.59
N VAL A 302 29.68 -4.29 -4.00
CA VAL A 302 28.59 -3.47 -4.59
C VAL A 302 28.43 -2.10 -3.93
N TYR A 303 28.60 -2.02 -2.60
CA TYR A 303 28.33 -0.84 -1.78
C TYR A 303 29.56 -0.29 -1.05
N GLY A 304 30.74 -0.91 -1.22
CA GLY A 304 32.00 -0.43 -0.64
C GLY A 304 32.52 0.86 -1.29
N GLY A 305 33.35 1.61 -0.58
CA GLY A 305 33.93 2.87 -1.10
C GLY A 305 34.79 2.66 -2.37
N ASP A 306 35.55 1.57 -2.44
CA ASP A 306 36.34 1.14 -3.62
C ASP A 306 35.69 -0.06 -4.34
N ALA A 307 34.35 -0.15 -4.29
CA ALA A 307 33.61 -1.25 -4.88
C ALA A 307 33.82 -1.34 -6.42
N PRO A 308 34.19 -2.51 -6.98
CA PRO A 308 34.31 -2.68 -8.43
C PRO A 308 32.98 -2.43 -9.18
N LEU A 309 31.84 -2.66 -8.52
CA LEU A 309 30.50 -2.33 -9.06
C LEU A 309 29.96 -0.97 -8.58
N GLY A 310 30.79 -0.11 -7.99
CA GLY A 310 30.37 1.21 -7.50
C GLY A 310 29.67 2.05 -8.57
N PHE A 311 30.12 1.99 -9.82
CA PHE A 311 29.51 2.70 -10.94
C PHE A 311 28.03 2.32 -11.18
N VAL A 312 27.64 1.07 -10.93
CA VAL A 312 26.25 0.60 -11.05
C VAL A 312 25.43 1.23 -9.93
N THR A 313 25.90 1.11 -8.69
CA THR A 313 25.23 1.67 -7.52
C THR A 313 25.08 3.18 -7.62
N ASP A 314 26.10 3.90 -8.11
CA ASP A 314 26.05 5.35 -8.32
C ASP A 314 25.03 5.73 -9.39
N SER A 315 25.00 4.99 -10.50
CA SER A 315 24.00 5.20 -11.57
C SER A 315 22.58 4.96 -11.06
N LEU A 316 22.35 3.89 -10.29
CA LEU A 316 21.08 3.60 -9.65
C LEU A 316 20.70 4.70 -8.64
N THR A 317 21.67 5.28 -7.94
CA THR A 317 21.44 6.35 -6.96
C THR A 317 21.00 7.65 -7.66
N MET A 318 21.56 7.96 -8.84
CA MET A 318 21.09 9.09 -9.65
C MET A 318 19.63 8.89 -10.07
N MET A 319 19.25 7.70 -10.51
CA MET A 319 17.86 7.38 -10.87
C MET A 319 16.92 7.40 -9.65
N ALA A 320 17.38 6.92 -8.51
CA ALA A 320 16.65 6.95 -7.25
C ALA A 320 16.23 8.37 -6.84
N GLY A 321 17.05 9.38 -7.15
CA GLY A 321 16.74 10.80 -6.90
C GLY A 321 15.45 11.28 -7.56
N ALA A 322 15.06 10.67 -8.70
CA ALA A 322 13.84 11.00 -9.42
C ALA A 322 12.57 10.34 -8.86
N ALA A 323 12.70 9.36 -7.96
CA ALA A 323 11.57 8.58 -7.46
C ALA A 323 10.54 9.45 -6.72
N VAL A 324 10.97 10.18 -5.67
CA VAL A 324 10.07 10.97 -4.83
C VAL A 324 9.32 12.06 -5.62
N PRO A 325 9.97 12.91 -6.44
CA PRO A 325 9.26 13.90 -7.25
C PRO A 325 8.27 13.27 -8.24
N SER A 326 8.66 12.16 -8.88
CA SER A 326 7.82 11.49 -9.87
C SER A 326 6.56 10.87 -9.24
N VAL A 327 6.68 10.22 -8.08
CA VAL A 327 5.54 9.70 -7.31
C VAL A 327 4.56 10.83 -6.95
N MET A 328 5.08 11.99 -6.53
CA MET A 328 4.22 13.14 -6.18
C MET A 328 3.53 13.77 -7.39
N LEU A 329 4.19 13.81 -8.56
CA LEU A 329 3.57 14.26 -9.80
C LEU A 329 2.48 13.31 -10.25
N VAL A 330 2.74 11.99 -10.22
CA VAL A 330 1.73 10.97 -10.53
C VAL A 330 0.55 11.08 -9.57
N LEU A 331 0.79 11.25 -8.27
CA LEU A 331 -0.26 11.49 -7.29
C LEU A 331 -1.11 12.73 -7.65
N GLY A 332 -0.49 13.85 -8.00
CA GLY A 332 -1.20 15.02 -8.47
C GLY A 332 -2.01 14.77 -9.74
N GLY A 333 -1.44 14.03 -10.70
CA GLY A 333 -2.14 13.65 -11.93
C GLY A 333 -3.40 12.83 -11.67
N MET A 334 -3.32 11.87 -10.74
CA MET A 334 -4.48 11.08 -10.30
C MET A 334 -5.57 11.96 -9.65
N LEU A 335 -5.19 12.98 -8.88
CA LEU A 335 -6.15 13.92 -8.28
C LEU A 335 -6.83 14.84 -9.29
N ALA A 336 -6.18 15.13 -10.41
CA ALA A 336 -6.73 16.00 -11.46
C ALA A 336 -7.77 15.30 -12.36
N GLU A 337 -7.81 13.96 -12.37
CA GLU A 337 -8.80 13.21 -13.16
C GLU A 337 -10.23 13.37 -12.64
N GLY A 338 -10.38 13.66 -11.34
CA GLY A 338 -11.67 13.66 -10.67
C GLY A 338 -12.15 12.25 -10.31
N PRO A 339 -13.23 12.13 -9.53
CA PRO A 339 -13.90 10.85 -9.38
C PRO A 339 -14.48 10.46 -10.75
N SER A 340 -14.36 9.20 -11.16
CA SER A 340 -15.11 8.71 -12.33
C SER A 340 -16.60 9.05 -12.12
N ASP A 341 -17.28 9.61 -13.13
CA ASP A 341 -18.67 10.15 -13.14
C ASP A 341 -19.79 9.13 -12.81
N SER A 342 -19.47 8.08 -12.08
CA SER A 342 -20.30 6.94 -11.76
C SER A 342 -20.77 7.04 -10.32
N GLU A 343 -22.08 7.06 -10.09
CA GLU A 343 -22.66 6.80 -8.76
C GLU A 343 -22.02 5.54 -8.16
N SER A 344 -21.14 5.71 -7.17
CA SER A 344 -20.44 4.59 -6.56
C SER A 344 -21.46 3.76 -5.77
N SER A 345 -21.70 2.52 -6.22
CA SER A 345 -22.61 1.55 -5.57
C SER A 345 -22.27 1.31 -4.09
N LEU A 346 -21.02 1.59 -3.68
CA LEU A 346 -20.53 1.51 -2.30
C LEU A 346 -21.34 2.37 -1.31
N GLY A 347 -21.93 3.47 -1.80
CA GLY A 347 -22.69 4.44 -1.02
C GLY A 347 -21.82 5.41 -0.23
N ALA A 348 -22.21 6.69 -0.22
CA ALA A 348 -21.45 7.77 0.43
C ALA A 348 -21.17 7.49 1.92
N ARG A 349 -22.12 6.87 2.63
CA ARG A 349 -21.97 6.49 4.04
C ARG A 349 -20.81 5.53 4.26
N THR A 350 -20.66 4.52 3.40
CA THR A 350 -19.56 3.56 3.49
C THR A 350 -18.24 4.22 3.14
N THR A 351 -18.19 5.01 2.06
CA THR A 351 -16.98 5.75 1.66
C THR A 351 -16.48 6.66 2.78
N VAL A 352 -17.37 7.48 3.36
CA VAL A 352 -17.03 8.34 4.51
C VAL A 352 -16.62 7.51 5.71
N GLY A 353 -17.28 6.39 5.98
CA GLY A 353 -16.93 5.45 7.04
C GLY A 353 -15.50 4.91 6.90
N ILE A 354 -15.13 4.44 5.70
CA ILE A 354 -13.78 3.92 5.41
C ILE A 354 -12.75 5.04 5.53
N VAL A 355 -13.03 6.22 4.96
CA VAL A 355 -12.14 7.40 5.04
C VAL A 355 -11.88 7.78 6.49
N ALA A 356 -12.93 7.93 7.31
CA ALA A 356 -12.80 8.30 8.72
C ALA A 356 -12.10 7.21 9.54
N ALA A 357 -12.47 5.95 9.35
CA ALA A 357 -11.82 4.82 9.99
C ALA A 357 -10.32 4.80 9.70
N ARG A 358 -9.95 4.85 8.43
CA ARG A 358 -8.56 4.67 8.01
C ARG A 358 -7.69 5.90 8.23
N LEU A 359 -8.22 7.10 7.98
CA LEU A 359 -7.43 8.34 8.03
C LEU A 359 -7.55 9.11 9.34
N LEU A 360 -8.51 8.77 10.22
CA LEU A 360 -8.66 9.44 11.52
C LEU A 360 -8.51 8.47 12.68
N VAL A 361 -9.24 7.35 12.68
CA VAL A 361 -9.26 6.43 13.83
C VAL A 361 -8.01 5.56 13.89
N LEU A 362 -7.61 4.96 12.76
CA LEU A 362 -6.48 4.03 12.69
C LEU A 362 -5.14 4.68 13.10
N PRO A 363 -4.81 5.93 12.72
CA PRO A 363 -3.64 6.63 13.25
C PRO A 363 -3.64 6.80 14.76
N ALA A 364 -4.80 7.12 15.35
CA ALA A 364 -4.93 7.26 16.80
C ALA A 364 -4.70 5.92 17.52
N VAL A 365 -5.20 4.82 16.94
CA VAL A 365 -4.88 3.46 17.40
C VAL A 365 -3.37 3.19 17.27
N GLY A 366 -2.75 3.60 16.16
CA GLY A 366 -1.31 3.50 15.93
C GLY A 366 -0.46 4.19 16.99
N ILE A 367 -0.86 5.38 17.46
CA ILE A 367 -0.22 6.07 18.59
C ILE A 367 -0.24 5.17 19.84
N GLY A 368 -1.40 4.61 20.17
CA GLY A 368 -1.54 3.71 21.32
C GLY A 368 -0.70 2.44 21.19
N VAL A 369 -0.63 1.84 20.00
CA VAL A 369 0.17 0.63 19.74
C VAL A 369 1.67 0.91 19.88
N VAL A 370 2.17 1.98 19.26
CA VAL A 370 3.59 2.34 19.32
C VAL A 370 3.97 2.74 20.74
N TRP A 371 3.14 3.52 21.43
CA TRP A 371 3.36 3.86 22.83
C TRP A 371 3.42 2.61 23.74
N ALA A 372 2.47 1.68 23.58
CA ALA A 372 2.50 0.42 24.33
C ALA A 372 3.75 -0.42 24.02
N ALA A 373 4.20 -0.46 22.77
CA ALA A 373 5.43 -1.14 22.38
C ALA A 373 6.68 -0.50 22.98
N GLU A 374 6.67 0.81 23.22
CA GLU A 374 7.73 1.53 23.91
C GLU A 374 7.81 1.14 25.39
N GLU A 375 6.68 1.16 26.10
CA GLU A 375 6.59 0.78 27.52
C GLU A 375 6.99 -0.68 27.74
N MET A 376 6.71 -1.56 26.78
CA MET A 376 7.13 -2.97 26.82
C MET A 376 8.61 -3.18 26.44
N GLY A 377 9.34 -2.12 26.07
CA GLY A 377 10.74 -2.21 25.67
C GLY A 377 10.98 -2.98 24.36
N LEU A 378 9.97 -3.06 23.48
CA LEU A 378 10.05 -3.79 22.21
C LEU A 378 10.69 -2.95 21.08
N LEU A 379 10.69 -1.62 21.23
CA LEU A 379 11.22 -0.67 20.25
C LEU A 379 12.72 -0.45 20.43
N VAL A 380 13.39 -0.06 19.34
CA VAL A 380 14.77 0.42 19.39
C VAL A 380 14.79 1.75 20.15
N GLY A 381 15.44 1.77 21.31
CA GLY A 381 15.53 2.96 22.16
C GLY A 381 16.30 4.10 21.47
N GLY A 382 15.78 5.33 21.57
CA GLY A 382 16.46 6.54 21.11
C GLY A 382 16.41 6.83 19.60
N ASP A 383 15.83 5.94 18.77
CA ASP A 383 15.63 6.20 17.34
C ASP A 383 14.23 6.78 17.08
N GLN A 384 14.14 8.11 17.03
CA GLN A 384 12.86 8.80 16.78
C GLN A 384 12.37 8.62 15.34
N LEU A 385 13.27 8.41 14.37
CA LEU A 385 12.88 8.16 12.99
C LEU A 385 12.23 6.78 12.85
N TYR A 386 12.77 5.79 13.57
CA TYR A 386 12.18 4.46 13.64
C TYR A 386 10.73 4.52 14.14
N ARG A 387 10.48 5.23 15.24
CA ARG A 387 9.13 5.45 15.79
C ARG A 387 8.23 6.21 14.83
N PHE A 388 8.75 7.25 14.19
CA PHE A 388 8.02 8.02 13.18
C PHE A 388 7.56 7.12 12.03
N VAL A 389 8.43 6.25 11.50
CA VAL A 389 8.07 5.35 10.41
C VAL A 389 7.03 4.31 10.86
N LEU A 390 7.12 3.79 12.09
CA LEU A 390 6.10 2.88 12.63
C LEU A 390 4.72 3.54 12.72
N LEU A 391 4.65 4.79 13.17
CA LEU A 391 3.42 5.57 13.23
C LEU A 391 2.87 5.88 11.83
N LEU A 392 3.76 6.19 10.89
CA LEU A 392 3.42 6.48 9.49
C LEU A 392 2.72 5.31 8.79
N GLN A 393 2.96 4.06 9.21
CA GLN A 393 2.27 2.89 8.68
C GLN A 393 0.75 2.94 8.91
N TYR A 394 0.27 3.62 9.95
CA TYR A 394 -1.15 3.72 10.29
C TYR A 394 -1.87 4.89 9.59
N THR A 395 -1.13 5.86 9.03
CA THR A 395 -1.69 7.10 8.45
C THR A 395 -1.89 7.07 6.95
N THR A 396 -1.38 6.04 6.28
CA THR A 396 -1.47 5.97 4.81
C THR A 396 -2.90 5.64 4.35
N PRO A 397 -3.39 6.26 3.25
CA PRO A 397 -4.65 5.86 2.62
C PRO A 397 -4.56 4.41 2.10
N SER A 398 -5.67 3.88 1.59
CA SER A 398 -5.70 2.48 1.13
C SER A 398 -4.64 2.26 0.05
N ALA A 399 -4.11 1.04 -0.02
CA ALA A 399 -3.11 0.73 -1.03
C ALA A 399 -3.69 0.91 -2.44
N ILE A 400 -2.99 1.68 -3.27
CA ILE A 400 -3.38 1.91 -4.67
C ILE A 400 -3.46 0.58 -5.42
N LEU A 401 -2.58 -0.35 -5.07
CA LEU A 401 -2.58 -1.76 -5.48
C LEU A 401 -3.96 -2.45 -5.40
N LEU A 402 -4.86 -2.06 -4.49
CA LEU A 402 -6.22 -2.60 -4.46
C LEU A 402 -7.00 -2.30 -5.74
N GLY A 403 -6.84 -1.11 -6.32
CA GLY A 403 -7.51 -0.74 -7.57
C GLY A 403 -7.03 -1.57 -8.76
N ALA A 404 -5.74 -1.92 -8.78
CA ALA A 404 -5.20 -2.82 -9.79
C ALA A 404 -5.71 -4.26 -9.60
N VAL A 405 -5.73 -4.78 -8.37
CA VAL A 405 -6.28 -6.12 -8.08
C VAL A 405 -7.78 -6.18 -8.41
N ALA A 406 -8.53 -5.12 -8.12
CA ALA A 406 -9.93 -4.96 -8.53
C ALA A 406 -10.07 -5.13 -10.05
N SER A 407 -9.27 -4.39 -10.83
CA SER A 407 -9.29 -4.44 -12.28
C SER A 407 -8.92 -5.81 -12.83
N LEU A 408 -7.92 -6.48 -12.25
CA LEU A 408 -7.49 -7.82 -12.68
C LEU A 408 -8.56 -8.89 -12.40
N ARG A 409 -9.31 -8.75 -11.31
CA ARG A 409 -10.35 -9.70 -10.90
C ARG A 409 -11.73 -9.36 -11.46
N GLY A 410 -11.92 -8.18 -12.04
CA GLY A 410 -13.24 -7.69 -12.44
C GLY A 410 -14.18 -7.48 -11.25
N TYR A 411 -13.65 -7.18 -10.06
CA TYR A 411 -14.43 -7.07 -8.82
C TYR A 411 -14.19 -5.70 -8.15
N ALA A 412 -15.26 -4.94 -7.94
CA ALA A 412 -15.25 -3.63 -7.28
C ALA A 412 -14.33 -2.56 -7.92
N VAL A 413 -14.18 -2.57 -9.25
CA VAL A 413 -13.24 -1.67 -9.98
C VAL A 413 -13.62 -0.19 -9.83
N ARG A 414 -14.91 0.12 -10.02
CA ARG A 414 -15.44 1.49 -9.98
C ARG A 414 -15.39 2.04 -8.55
N GLU A 415 -15.75 1.20 -7.60
CA GLU A 415 -15.77 1.46 -6.17
C GLU A 415 -14.36 1.70 -5.65
N ALA A 416 -13.40 0.89 -6.08
CA ALA A 416 -11.98 1.05 -5.75
C ALA A 416 -11.45 2.38 -6.27
N SER A 417 -11.72 2.74 -7.53
CA SER A 417 -11.29 4.01 -8.09
C SER A 417 -11.85 5.21 -7.33
N ALA A 418 -13.17 5.24 -7.10
CA ALA A 418 -13.83 6.34 -6.40
C ALA A 418 -13.35 6.47 -4.94
N LEU A 419 -13.23 5.35 -4.22
CA LEU A 419 -12.74 5.34 -2.84
C LEU A 419 -11.30 5.84 -2.76
N LEU A 420 -10.42 5.34 -3.62
CA LEU A 420 -9.02 5.74 -3.66
C LEU A 420 -8.92 7.25 -3.97
N PHE A 421 -9.68 7.77 -4.92
CA PHE A 421 -9.71 9.20 -5.22
C PHE A 421 -10.01 10.06 -3.98
N TRP A 422 -11.14 9.81 -3.32
CA TRP A 422 -11.55 10.57 -2.14
C TRP A 422 -10.57 10.41 -0.96
N GLN A 423 -10.09 9.19 -0.73
CA GLN A 423 -9.10 8.94 0.32
C GLN A 423 -7.79 9.67 0.07
N HIS A 424 -7.28 9.74 -1.16
CA HIS A 424 -6.03 10.44 -1.45
C HIS A 424 -6.18 11.95 -1.26
N ILE A 425 -7.34 12.54 -1.59
CA ILE A 425 -7.64 13.94 -1.26
C ILE A 425 -7.64 14.15 0.25
N CYS A 426 -8.43 13.36 0.99
CA CYS A 426 -8.52 13.49 2.44
C CYS A 426 -7.18 13.20 3.13
N ALA A 427 -6.36 12.31 2.56
CA ALA A 427 -5.06 11.94 3.09
C ALA A 427 -4.08 13.11 3.06
N VAL A 428 -4.14 14.02 2.08
CA VAL A 428 -3.28 15.22 2.09
C VAL A 428 -3.46 16.01 3.39
N PHE A 429 -4.70 16.18 3.84
CA PHE A 429 -5.01 16.90 5.07
C PHE A 429 -4.74 16.06 6.33
N SER A 430 -5.18 14.80 6.34
CA SER A 430 -4.99 13.90 7.48
C SER A 430 -3.51 13.60 7.74
N LEU A 431 -2.72 13.26 6.71
CA LEU A 431 -1.29 13.03 6.83
C LEU A 431 -0.58 14.28 7.35
N SER A 432 -0.98 15.46 6.88
CA SER A 432 -0.43 16.73 7.37
C SER A 432 -0.70 16.92 8.86
N PHE A 433 -1.95 16.72 9.28
CA PHE A 433 -2.33 16.80 10.69
C PHE A 433 -1.56 15.79 11.55
N TYR A 434 -1.55 14.51 11.18
CA TYR A 434 -0.89 13.47 11.96
C TYR A 434 0.64 13.60 11.95
N THR A 435 1.24 14.09 10.86
CA THR A 435 2.69 14.37 10.85
C THR A 435 3.04 15.44 11.88
N ILE A 436 2.24 16.52 11.97
CA ILE A 436 2.43 17.54 13.02
C ILE A 436 2.26 16.92 14.41
N VAL A 437 1.22 16.10 14.62
CA VAL A 437 1.01 15.40 15.90
C VAL A 437 2.20 14.51 16.25
N PHE A 438 2.71 13.71 15.30
CA PHE A 438 3.85 12.81 15.54
C PHE A 438 5.14 13.57 15.81
N PHE A 439 5.39 14.68 15.11
CA PHE A 439 6.56 15.51 15.40
C PHE A 439 6.50 16.08 16.82
N ASN A 440 5.35 16.58 17.26
CA ASN A 440 5.19 17.01 18.64
C ASN A 440 5.37 15.82 19.61
N LEU A 441 4.71 14.69 19.38
CA LEU A 441 4.83 13.52 20.27
C LEU A 441 6.27 13.00 20.39
N LEU A 442 7.04 12.99 19.29
CA LEU A 442 8.38 12.42 19.26
C LEU A 442 9.48 13.41 19.66
N LEU A 443 9.30 14.70 19.36
CA LEU A 443 10.30 15.74 19.59
C LEU A 443 10.06 16.55 20.88
N SER A 444 8.84 16.61 21.41
CA SER A 444 8.57 17.25 22.71
C SER A 444 9.13 16.48 23.91
N TYR A 445 9.72 15.29 23.69
CA TYR A 445 10.39 14.48 24.71
C TYR A 445 11.93 14.67 24.70
N ILE A 446 12.44 15.59 23.88
CA ILE A 446 13.85 16.02 23.83
C ILE A 446 13.94 17.39 24.50
#